data_AF-A0A140NJK4-F1
#
_entry.id   AF-A0A140NJK4-F1
#
_cell.length_a   1.000
_cell.length_b   1.000
_cell.length_c   1.000
_cell.angle_alpha   90.00
_cell.angle_beta   90.00
_cell.angle_gamma   90.00
#
_symmetry.space_group_name_H-M   'P 1'
#
loop_
_entity.id
_entity.type
_entity.pdbx_description
1 polymer ?
#
loop_
_entity_poly.entity_id
_entity_poly.type
_entity_poly.pdbx_seq_one_letter_code
_entity_poly.pdbx_strand_id
1 'polypeptide(L)' 'MYMTRFDQLMNEGKELEAKKLYRRAADKYNQAFSISIPGSSDGLSYQEKESKAAAARCLSKAKVKVTEDYL' A
#
# COMPACT_ATOMS: atom_id res chain seq x y z
N MET A 1 -4.76 -22.51 6.46
CA MET A 1 -4.36 -21.65 5.33
C MET A 1 -3.22 -20.78 5.81
N TYR A 2 -2.01 -20.91 5.24
CA TYR A 2 -0.90 -20.01 5.57
C TYR A 2 -1.19 -18.65 4.92
N MET A 3 -1.55 -17.64 5.72
CA MET A 3 -1.51 -16.26 5.25
C MET A 3 -0.06 -15.93 4.93
N THR A 4 0.20 -15.54 3.69
CA THR A 4 1.53 -15.08 3.30
C THR A 4 1.79 -13.75 4.00
N ARG A 5 3.06 -13.45 4.28
CA ARG A 5 3.44 -12.19 4.94
C ARG A 5 3.00 -10.96 4.14
N PHE A 6 2.86 -11.12 2.82
CA PHE A 6 2.23 -10.16 1.91
C PHE A 6 0.77 -9.88 2.28
N ASP A 7 -0.03 -10.93 2.44
CA ASP A 7 -1.45 -10.84 2.75
C ASP A 7 -1.68 -10.16 4.11
N GLN A 8 -0.83 -10.46 5.10
CA GLN A 8 -0.85 -9.78 6.40
C GLN A 8 -0.61 -8.26 6.25
N LEU A 9 0.41 -7.85 5.50
CA LEU A 9 0.72 -6.43 5.29
C LEU A 9 -0.38 -5.72 4.49
N MET A 10 -0.95 -6.38 3.49
CA MET A 10 -2.10 -5.89 2.73
C MET A 10 -3.33 -5.70 3.62
N ASN A 11 -3.62 -6.65 4.52
CA ASN A 11 -4.73 -6.56 5.45
C ASN A 11 -4.51 -5.45 6.48
N GLU A 12 -3.31 -5.34 7.06
CA GLU A 12 -2.94 -4.23 7.94
C GLU A 12 -3.09 -2.87 7.23
N GLY A 13 -2.68 -2.78 5.96
CA GLY A 13 -2.87 -1.60 5.12
C GLY A 13 -4.35 -1.22 4.97
N LYS A 14 -5.23 -2.21 4.74
CA LYS A 14 -6.68 -2.00 4.64
C LYS A 14 -7.29 -1.53 5.96
N GLU A 15 -6.88 -2.11 7.08
CA GLU A 15 -7.33 -1.68 8.41
C GLU A 15 -6.88 -0.24 8.73
N LEU A 16 -5.67 0.13 8.34
CA LEU A 16 -5.17 1.50 8.48
C LEU A 16 -5.91 2.46 7.54
N GLU A 17 -6.26 2.04 6.32
CA GLU A 17 -7.11 2.82 5.40
C GLU A 17 -8.50 3.07 6.01
N ALA A 18 -9.10 2.05 6.65
CA ALA A 18 -10.38 2.17 7.36
C ALA A 18 -10.30 3.15 8.54
N LYS A 19 -9.16 3.19 9.24
CA LYS A 19 -8.87 4.15 10.31
C LYS A 19 -8.46 5.54 9.80
N LYS A 20 -8.52 5.80 8.48
CA LYS A 20 -8.08 7.05 7.83
C LYS A 20 -6.59 7.37 8.05
N LEU A 21 -5.78 6.37 8.41
CA LEU A 21 -4.34 6.48 8.62
C LEU A 21 -3.58 6.20 7.33
N TYR A 22 -3.88 6.98 6.29
CA TYR A 22 -3.41 6.73 4.92
C TYR A 22 -1.86 6.72 4.80
N ARG A 23 -1.14 7.54 5.57
CA ARG A 23 0.35 7.51 5.61
C ARG A 23 0.90 6.16 6.10
N ARG A 24 0.32 5.61 7.17
CA ARG A 24 0.74 4.31 7.72
C ARG A 24 0.27 3.15 6.84
N ALA A 25 -0.92 3.28 6.24
CA ALA A 25 -1.41 2.31 5.27
C ALA A 25 -0.46 2.21 4.06
N ALA A 26 -0.02 3.34 3.51
CA ALA A 26 0.95 3.37 2.42
C ALA A 26 2.29 2.72 2.80
N ASP A 27 2.77 2.93 4.02
CA ASP A 27 3.99 2.28 4.52
C ASP A 27 3.85 0.75 4.53
N LYS A 28 2.72 0.23 5.01
CA LYS A 28 2.42 -1.22 5.01
C LYS A 28 2.34 -1.79 3.60
N TYR A 29 1.70 -1.09 2.67
CA TYR A 29 1.67 -1.49 1.26
C TYR A 29 3.06 -1.44 0.59
N ASN A 30 3.91 -0.47 0.96
CA ASN A 30 5.30 -0.44 0.50
C ASN A 30 6.13 -1.60 1.07
N GLN A 31 5.92 -1.96 2.33
CA GLN A 31 6.54 -3.16 2.90
C GLN A 31 6.05 -4.42 2.15
N ALA A 32 4.75 -4.51 1.85
CA ALA A 32 4.17 -5.60 1.06
C ALA A 32 4.81 -5.68 -0.33
N PHE A 33 5.02 -4.53 -0.97
CA PHE A 33 5.75 -4.43 -2.24
C PHE A 33 7.19 -4.92 -2.11
N SER A 34 7.91 -4.53 -1.05
CA SER A 34 9.31 -4.92 -0.85
C SER A 34 9.52 -6.40 -0.57
N ILE A 35 8.52 -7.10 -0.01
CA ILE A 35 8.58 -8.55 0.24
C ILE A 35 7.84 -9.36 -0.84
N SER A 36 7.20 -8.69 -1.79
CA SER A 36 6.54 -9.37 -2.90
C SER A 36 7.58 -10.15 -3.68
N ILE A 37 7.19 -11.33 -4.16
CA ILE A 37 8.06 -12.10 -5.03
C ILE A 37 8.21 -11.27 -6.31
N PRO A 38 9.45 -10.86 -6.66
CA PRO A 38 9.67 -10.07 -7.87
C PRO A 38 9.11 -10.86 -9.04
N GLY A 39 8.34 -10.18 -9.89
CA GLY A 39 7.86 -10.80 -11.12
C GLY A 39 9.03 -11.29 -11.97
N SER A 40 8.75 -12.22 -12.89
CA SER A 40 9.73 -12.62 -13.90
C SER A 40 10.29 -11.40 -14.63
N SER A 41 11.49 -11.52 -15.22
CA SER A 41 12.29 -10.45 -15.83
C SER A 41 11.57 -9.48 -16.82
N ASP A 42 10.32 -9.75 -17.17
CA ASP A 42 9.49 -8.97 -18.10
C ASP A 42 8.47 -8.04 -17.41
N GLY A 43 8.29 -8.09 -16.09
CA GLY A 43 7.43 -7.12 -15.41
C GLY A 43 7.08 -7.40 -13.96
N LEU A 44 6.53 -6.37 -13.31
CA LEU A 44 6.06 -6.42 -11.92
C LEU A 44 5.02 -7.54 -11.74
N SER A 45 5.19 -8.34 -10.69
CA SER A 45 4.22 -9.39 -10.32
C SER A 45 2.86 -8.79 -9.97
N TYR A 46 1.80 -9.60 -9.99
CA TYR A 46 0.45 -9.14 -9.61
C TYR A 46 0.46 -8.48 -8.22
N GLN A 47 1.21 -9.07 -7.28
CA GLN A 47 1.40 -8.58 -5.92
C GLN A 47 2.07 -7.20 -5.85
N GLU A 48 3.07 -6.97 -6.70
CA GLU A 48 3.78 -5.70 -6.81
C GLU A 48 2.88 -4.60 -7.40
N LYS A 49 2.12 -4.92 -8.47
CA LYS A 49 1.17 -3.98 -9.08
C LYS A 49 0.08 -3.56 -8.08
N GLU A 50 -0.50 -4.53 -7.38
CA GLU A 50 -1.57 -4.28 -6.42
C GLU A 50 -1.07 -3.45 -5.22
N SER A 51 0.08 -3.81 -4.65
CA SER A 51 0.67 -3.08 -3.52
C SER A 51 1.06 -1.66 -3.90
N LYS A 52 1.67 -1.47 -5.06
CA LYS A 52 2.06 -0.15 -5.56
C LYS A 52 0.84 0.74 -5.81
N ALA A 53 -0.22 0.19 -6.40
CA ALA A 53 -1.47 0.92 -6.62
C ALA A 53 -2.16 1.30 -5.29
N ALA A 54 -2.19 0.37 -4.32
CA ALA A 54 -2.75 0.62 -2.99
C ALA A 54 -1.96 1.68 -2.22
N ALA A 55 -0.62 1.58 -2.24
CA ALA A 55 0.28 2.57 -1.64
C ALA A 55 0.08 3.95 -2.27
N ALA A 56 0.04 4.05 -3.61
CA ALA A 56 -0.17 5.30 -4.32
C ALA A 56 -1.53 5.94 -4.00
N ARG A 57 -2.61 5.14 -3.96
CA ARG A 57 -3.95 5.60 -3.58
C ARG A 57 -3.97 6.15 -2.15
N CYS A 58 -3.30 5.46 -1.22
CA CYS A 58 -3.17 5.93 0.16
C CYS A 58 -2.32 7.20 0.26
N LEU A 59 -1.19 7.29 -0.44
CA LEU A 59 -0.36 8.48 -0.45
C LEU A 59 -1.10 9.68 -1.06
N SER A 60 -1.88 9.49 -2.14
CA SER A 60 -2.72 10.55 -2.68
C SER A 60 -3.79 10.99 -1.69
N LYS A 61 -4.51 10.06 -1.04
CA LYS A 61 -5.48 10.42 0.03
C LYS A 61 -4.82 11.11 1.22
N ALA A 62 -3.58 10.72 1.57
CA ALA A 62 -2.81 11.35 2.62
C ALA A 62 -2.37 12.78 2.23
N LYS A 63 -1.96 12.98 0.97
CA LYS A 63 -1.54 14.28 0.42
C LYS A 63 -2.70 15.24 0.22
N VAL A 64 -3.88 14.75 -0.17
CA VAL A 64 -5.10 15.58 -0.30
C VAL A 64 -5.52 16.22 1.03
N LYS A 65 -5.04 15.71 2.17
CA LYS A 65 -5.24 16.33 3.49
C LYS A 65 -4.17 17.38 3.84
N VAL A 66 -3.10 17.50 3.04
CA VAL A 66 -2.03 18.53 3.10
C VAL A 66 -2.11 19.43 1.86
N THR A 67 -3.31 19.58 1.32
CA THR A 67 -3.75 20.78 0.60
C THR A 67 -4.87 21.31 1.50
N GLU A 68 -4.57 22.05 2.59
CA GLU A 68 -4.44 23.52 2.53
C GLU A 68 -5.45 24.03 1.48
N ASP A 69 -6.65 24.54 1.77
CA ASP A 69 -7.08 25.41 2.88
C ASP A 69 -5.93 26.21 3.48
N TYR A 70 -5.23 26.92 2.60
CA TYR A 70 -4.55 28.15 2.93
C TYR A 70 -4.96 29.16 1.88
N LEU A 71 -5.73 30.14 2.35
CA LEU A 71 -6.19 31.40 1.77
C LEU A 71 -5.76 31.74 0.32
#